data_AF-A0A8C0IQY1-F1
#
_entry.id   AF-A0A8C0IQY1-F1
#
_cell.length_a   1.000
_cell.length_b   1.000
_cell.length_c   1.000
_cell.angle_alpha   90.00
_cell.angle_beta   90.00
_cell.angle_gamma   90.00
#
_symmetry.space_group_name_H-M   'P 1'
#
loop_
_entity.id
_entity.type
_entity.pdbx_description
1 polymer ?
#
loop_
_entity_poly.entity_id
_entity_poly.type
_entity_poly.pdbx_seq_one_letter_code
_entity_poly.pdbx_strand_id
1 'polypeptide(L)'
;MFFFLIVSLQKLLRLQLFVPIWARKCFQNLENFPKTGKIFPTQLYSLCLVRQKAAQLLGLTSVGVMMNRLGHCRDFLFLCFPRFCTSIVAQDSKGNVYHGRNLDYAFGDILRKITIDVQFMQNGQVAYKGTTFMGYVGLWTGQSPHKFTISGDERDKGRWWENAIAAFLSRNVPVSWLIRDTLSKAADFQAAVLKLAATPIIADVYYIVAGTSPKEGVVITRNRRGPADIWPLEPTAGAWFRVETNYDHWTTPPPFDHRRMFVSAKIDSIALLLLPVSSWIWDGILSTQYIFFSPFSLSYTIYTTVMSAAAPDKYMTQIRTLE
;
A
#
# COMPACT_ATOMS: atom_id res chain seq x y z
N MET A 1 11.27 46.03 2.19
CA MET A 1 10.13 45.10 2.08
C MET A 1 10.39 43.67 2.61
N PHE A 2 11.64 43.24 2.83
CA PHE A 2 11.99 41.92 3.41
C PHE A 2 11.97 41.87 4.96
N PHE A 3 12.21 43.00 5.64
CA PHE A 3 12.26 43.05 7.11
C PHE A 3 10.89 43.05 7.80
N PHE A 4 9.85 43.57 7.12
CA PHE A 4 8.48 43.61 7.66
C PHE A 4 7.79 42.24 7.66
N LEU A 5 8.21 41.28 6.82
CA LEU A 5 7.63 39.93 6.77
C LEU A 5 8.13 39.04 7.93
N ILE A 6 9.37 39.22 8.37
CA ILE A 6 9.98 38.43 9.46
C ILE A 6 9.35 38.82 10.81
N VAL A 7 9.09 40.11 11.02
CA VAL A 7 8.43 40.61 12.24
C VAL A 7 6.95 40.17 12.30
N SER A 8 6.26 40.08 11.16
CA SER A 8 4.89 39.55 11.09
C SER A 8 4.80 38.03 11.31
N LEU A 9 5.79 37.25 10.85
CA LEU A 9 5.85 35.80 11.12
C LEU A 9 6.16 35.50 12.59
N GLN A 10 7.04 36.29 13.23
CA GLN A 10 7.29 36.16 14.67
C GLN A 10 6.07 36.57 15.52
N LYS A 11 5.25 37.52 15.06
CA LYS A 11 3.95 37.83 15.69
C LYS A 11 2.92 36.71 15.51
N LEU A 12 2.90 36.04 14.36
CA LEU A 12 2.05 34.85 14.12
C LEU A 12 2.47 33.62 14.93
N LEU A 13 3.77 33.47 15.24
CA LEU A 13 4.29 32.45 16.16
C LEU A 13 3.99 32.76 17.64
N ARG A 14 3.75 34.03 18.00
CA ARG A 14 3.30 34.44 19.35
C ARG A 14 1.79 34.39 19.55
N LEU A 15 1.00 34.43 18.48
CA LEU A 15 -0.42 34.13 18.52
C LEU A 15 -0.55 32.60 18.58
N GLN A 16 -0.90 32.05 19.75
CA GLN A 16 -1.16 30.64 20.00
C GLN A 16 -2.36 30.10 19.19
N LEU A 17 -2.33 30.19 17.86
CA LEU A 17 -3.20 29.40 17.02
C LEU A 17 -2.58 28.01 16.95
N PHE A 18 -3.35 27.02 17.41
CA PHE A 18 -3.03 25.61 17.53
C PHE A 18 -2.26 25.08 16.32
N VAL A 19 -0.93 25.12 16.39
CA VAL A 19 -0.06 24.29 15.56
C VAL A 19 0.11 22.99 16.33
N PRO A 20 -0.58 21.91 15.93
CA PRO A 20 -0.53 20.67 16.68
C PRO A 20 0.88 20.08 16.68
N ILE A 21 1.23 19.40 17.77
CA ILE A 21 2.59 18.90 18.07
C ILE A 21 3.15 18.02 16.93
N TRP A 22 2.29 17.38 16.14
CA TRP A 22 2.68 16.60 14.96
C TRP A 22 3.29 17.43 13.83
N ALA A 23 2.82 18.67 13.62
CA ALA A 23 3.42 19.57 12.64
C ALA A 23 4.85 19.95 13.08
N ARG A 24 5.08 20.19 14.38
CA ARG A 24 6.42 20.48 14.93
C ARG A 24 7.42 19.35 14.69
N LYS A 25 7.01 18.08 14.78
CA LYS A 25 7.86 16.92 14.46
C LYS A 25 8.20 16.80 12.96
N CYS A 26 7.24 17.12 12.08
CA CYS A 26 7.51 17.27 10.64
C CYS A 26 8.52 18.39 10.35
N PHE A 27 8.41 19.53 11.04
CA PHE A 27 9.32 20.67 10.90
C PHE A 27 10.72 20.38 11.46
N GLN A 28 10.86 19.65 12.56
CA GLN A 28 12.16 19.25 13.11
C GLN A 28 12.98 18.36 12.14
N ASN A 29 12.30 17.51 11.37
CA ASN A 29 12.96 16.71 10.32
C ASN A 29 13.36 17.56 9.08
N LEU A 30 12.70 18.69 8.85
CA LEU A 30 13.05 19.67 7.81
C LEU A 30 14.21 20.60 8.24
N GLU A 31 14.42 20.82 9.54
CA GLU A 31 15.51 21.66 10.07
C GLU A 31 16.91 21.03 9.91
N ASN A 32 16.99 19.70 9.75
CA ASN A 32 18.24 18.97 9.51
C ASN A 32 18.75 19.05 8.05
N PHE A 33 18.26 20.03 7.29
CA PHE A 33 18.70 20.33 5.93
C PHE A 33 20.17 20.82 5.93
N PRO A 34 21.07 20.27 5.10
CA PRO A 34 22.41 20.83 4.96
C PRO A 34 22.29 22.23 4.32
N LYS A 35 22.70 23.26 5.07
CA LYS A 35 22.72 24.67 4.66
C LYS A 35 23.81 24.96 3.61
N THR A 36 23.90 24.16 2.55
CA THR A 36 24.74 24.47 1.41
C THR A 36 23.88 25.13 0.35
N GLY A 37 24.11 26.44 0.21
CA GLY A 37 23.25 27.35 -0.52
C GLY A 37 23.06 26.96 -1.98
N LYS A 38 21.79 26.87 -2.38
CA LYS A 38 21.24 27.44 -3.62
C LYS A 38 19.71 27.43 -3.52
N ILE A 39 19.18 28.65 -3.37
CA ILE A 39 17.83 29.17 -3.62
C ILE A 39 16.78 28.09 -3.96
N PHE A 40 16.00 27.60 -2.98
CA PHE A 40 14.74 26.86 -3.26
C PHE A 40 13.71 26.76 -2.10
N PRO A 41 13.97 27.06 -0.80
CA PRO A 41 12.94 26.82 0.22
C PRO A 41 11.80 27.85 0.20
N THR A 42 12.08 29.11 -0.13
CA THR A 42 11.11 30.21 0.03
C THR A 42 10.07 30.25 -1.09
N GLN A 43 10.42 29.88 -2.33
CA GLN A 43 9.43 29.78 -3.43
C GLN A 43 8.46 28.61 -3.22
N LEU A 44 8.93 27.49 -2.64
CA LEU A 44 8.09 26.34 -2.27
C LEU A 44 6.99 26.71 -1.27
N TYR A 45 7.33 27.50 -0.23
CA TYR A 45 6.38 27.94 0.80
C TYR A 45 5.38 28.97 0.26
N SER A 46 5.85 29.95 -0.52
CA SER A 46 4.98 30.99 -1.08
C SER A 46 3.97 30.44 -2.08
N LEU A 47 4.33 29.45 -2.92
CA LEU A 47 3.40 28.83 -3.85
C LEU A 47 2.31 27.99 -3.16
N CYS A 48 2.63 27.35 -2.04
CA CYS A 48 1.69 26.52 -1.30
C CYS A 48 0.67 27.37 -0.51
N LEU A 49 1.16 28.42 0.17
CA LEU A 49 0.32 29.33 0.98
C LEU A 49 -0.53 30.30 0.16
N VAL A 50 0.00 30.85 -0.94
CA VAL A 50 -0.76 31.77 -1.82
C VAL A 50 -1.90 31.02 -2.53
N ARG A 51 -1.71 29.73 -2.84
CA ARG A 51 -2.75 28.89 -3.49
C ARG A 51 -3.79 28.34 -2.53
N GLN A 52 -3.48 28.15 -1.25
CA GLN A 52 -4.46 27.80 -0.23
C GLN A 52 -5.50 28.91 0.01
N LYS A 53 -5.06 30.18 0.02
CA LYS A 53 -5.98 31.32 0.20
C LYS A 53 -6.91 31.56 -1.00
N ALA A 54 -6.45 31.28 -2.22
CA ALA A 54 -7.29 31.37 -3.42
C ALA A 54 -8.40 30.30 -3.45
N ALA A 55 -8.17 29.13 -2.85
CA ALA A 55 -9.12 28.01 -2.83
C ALA A 55 -10.30 28.18 -1.85
N GLN A 56 -10.19 29.08 -0.87
CA GLN A 56 -11.29 29.38 0.07
C GLN A 56 -12.39 30.27 -0.54
N LEU A 57 -12.17 30.88 -1.71
CA LEU A 57 -13.05 31.91 -2.29
C LEU A 57 -14.00 31.42 -3.40
N LEU A 58 -13.95 30.15 -3.83
CA LEU A 58 -14.70 29.67 -5.01
C LEU A 58 -15.54 28.43 -4.72
N GLY A 59 -16.58 28.61 -3.91
CA GLY A 59 -17.50 27.60 -3.40
C GLY A 59 -17.88 26.46 -4.37
N LEU A 60 -17.82 25.25 -3.81
CA LEU A 60 -18.61 24.03 -4.09
C LEU A 60 -18.64 23.40 -5.49
N THR A 61 -18.02 23.96 -6.53
CA THR A 61 -17.81 23.25 -7.82
C THR A 61 -16.39 22.69 -7.98
N SER A 62 -15.53 22.91 -7.00
CA SER A 62 -14.08 22.68 -7.07
C SER A 62 -13.57 21.40 -6.39
N VAL A 63 -14.43 20.58 -5.76
CA VAL A 63 -13.98 19.37 -5.04
C VAL A 63 -13.22 18.39 -5.94
N GLY A 64 -13.65 18.22 -7.21
CA GLY A 64 -12.96 17.35 -8.16
C GLY A 64 -11.59 17.86 -8.63
N VAL A 65 -11.44 19.18 -8.83
CA VAL A 65 -10.17 19.79 -9.28
C VAL A 65 -9.20 19.99 -8.11
N MET A 66 -9.74 20.26 -6.91
CA MET A 66 -8.99 20.41 -5.67
C MET A 66 -8.41 19.06 -5.21
N MET A 67 -9.14 17.94 -5.39
CA MET A 67 -8.65 16.59 -5.06
C MET A 67 -7.52 16.10 -5.98
N ASN A 68 -7.55 16.42 -7.27
CA ASN A 68 -6.49 16.01 -8.20
C ASN A 68 -5.14 16.72 -7.94
N ARG A 69 -5.16 17.97 -7.47
CA ARG A 69 -3.93 18.76 -7.22
C ARG A 69 -3.41 18.65 -5.78
N LEU A 70 -4.28 18.36 -4.80
CA LEU A 70 -3.88 18.01 -3.43
C LEU A 70 -3.51 16.53 -3.27
N GLY A 71 -3.88 15.67 -4.23
CA GLY A 71 -3.56 14.23 -4.24
C GLY A 71 -2.06 13.98 -4.08
N HIS A 72 -1.21 14.70 -4.82
CA HIS A 72 0.24 14.55 -4.71
C HIS A 72 0.81 14.85 -3.30
N CYS A 73 0.30 15.88 -2.60
CA CYS A 73 0.75 16.19 -1.24
C CYS A 73 0.21 15.19 -0.20
N ARG A 74 -1.02 14.71 -0.36
CA ARG A 74 -1.65 13.78 0.58
C ARG A 74 -1.10 12.35 0.41
N ASP A 75 -0.81 11.95 -0.82
CA ASP A 75 -0.15 10.68 -1.13
C ASP A 75 1.30 10.68 -0.66
N PHE A 76 1.97 11.84 -0.66
CA PHE A 76 3.32 12.00 -0.11
C PHE A 76 3.39 11.74 1.40
N LEU A 77 2.38 12.15 2.18
CA LEU A 77 2.29 11.81 3.61
C LEU A 77 2.10 10.30 3.85
N PHE A 78 1.41 9.61 2.94
CA PHE A 78 1.19 8.16 2.99
C PHE A 78 2.46 7.34 2.66
N LEU A 79 3.45 7.96 2.01
CA LEU A 79 4.77 7.38 1.74
C LEU A 79 5.78 7.64 2.87
N CYS A 80 5.42 8.45 3.87
CA CYS A 80 6.37 8.99 4.85
C CYS A 80 6.44 8.18 6.15
N PHE A 81 5.55 7.19 6.36
CA PHE A 81 5.54 6.37 7.57
C PHE A 81 5.70 4.88 7.25
N PRO A 82 6.45 4.14 8.09
CA PRO A 82 6.68 2.72 7.88
C PRO A 82 5.36 1.94 7.97
N ARG A 83 5.19 1.03 7.02
CA ARG A 83 4.12 0.06 6.91
C ARG A 83 4.65 -1.31 7.22
N PHE A 84 3.91 -1.99 8.06
CA PHE A 84 4.11 -3.40 8.29
C PHE A 84 3.01 -4.09 7.51
N CYS A 85 3.35 -4.88 6.50
CA CYS A 85 2.35 -5.60 5.71
C CYS A 85 2.69 -7.08 5.72
N THR A 86 1.69 -7.90 5.46
CA THR A 86 1.87 -9.34 5.29
C THR A 86 0.93 -9.78 4.19
N SER A 87 1.46 -10.36 3.13
CA SER A 87 0.70 -10.83 1.99
C SER A 87 1.05 -12.28 1.69
N ILE A 88 0.02 -13.06 1.36
CA ILE A 88 0.12 -14.49 1.11
C ILE A 88 -0.55 -14.76 -0.22
N VAL A 89 0.15 -15.49 -1.09
CA VAL A 89 -0.43 -16.13 -2.26
C VAL A 89 -0.21 -17.63 -2.16
N ALA A 90 -1.26 -18.41 -2.35
CA ALA A 90 -1.21 -19.86 -2.17
C ALA A 90 -2.08 -20.58 -3.19
N GLN A 91 -1.71 -21.82 -3.48
CA GLN A 91 -2.46 -22.73 -4.32
C GLN A 91 -2.85 -23.98 -3.54
N ASP A 92 -4.08 -24.45 -3.72
CA ASP A 92 -4.53 -25.72 -3.17
C ASP A 92 -4.18 -26.94 -4.04
N SER A 93 -4.52 -28.13 -3.54
CA SER A 93 -4.31 -29.40 -4.24
C SER A 93 -5.19 -29.58 -5.48
N LYS A 94 -6.26 -28.79 -5.62
CA LYS A 94 -7.13 -28.75 -6.81
C LYS A 94 -6.66 -27.73 -7.85
N GLY A 95 -5.64 -26.94 -7.53
CA GLY A 95 -5.11 -25.88 -8.40
C GLY A 95 -5.79 -24.53 -8.26
N ASN A 96 -6.70 -24.36 -7.28
CA ASN A 96 -7.31 -23.06 -6.99
C ASN A 96 -6.29 -22.13 -6.34
N VAL A 97 -6.31 -20.86 -6.74
CA VAL A 97 -5.40 -19.83 -6.22
C VAL A 97 -6.12 -18.88 -5.28
N TYR A 98 -5.49 -18.62 -4.14
CA TYR A 98 -5.98 -17.76 -3.07
C TYR A 98 -4.96 -16.68 -2.75
N HIS A 99 -5.47 -15.52 -2.34
CA HIS A 99 -4.67 -14.37 -1.98
C HIS A 99 -5.27 -13.70 -0.76
N GLY A 100 -4.46 -13.50 0.28
CA GLY A 100 -4.87 -12.73 1.44
C GLY A 100 -3.76 -11.79 1.90
N ARG A 101 -4.15 -10.74 2.62
CA ARG A 101 -3.21 -9.75 3.13
C ARG A 101 -3.69 -9.06 4.39
N ASN A 102 -2.74 -8.63 5.21
CA ASN A 102 -2.89 -7.60 6.24
C ASN A 102 -2.24 -6.31 5.78
N LEU A 103 -2.93 -5.20 6.03
CA LEU A 103 -2.32 -3.88 6.01
C LEU A 103 -2.18 -3.38 7.44
N ASP A 104 -0.94 -3.23 7.89
CA ASP A 104 -0.61 -2.61 9.17
C ASP A 104 0.00 -1.21 8.92
N TYR A 105 -0.47 -0.23 9.69
CA TYR A 105 0.00 1.15 9.62
C TYR A 105 -0.11 1.79 11.00
N ALA A 106 0.71 2.81 11.26
CA ALA A 106 0.46 3.73 12.36
C ALA A 106 -0.94 4.40 12.25
N PHE A 107 -1.40 5.11 13.27
CA PHE A 107 -2.69 5.84 13.20
C PHE A 107 -3.94 4.96 12.96
N GLY A 108 -3.93 3.74 13.48
CA GLY A 108 -5.04 2.80 13.26
C GLY A 108 -6.39 3.30 13.75
N ASP A 109 -6.43 4.16 14.77
CA ASP A 109 -7.67 4.76 15.30
C ASP A 109 -8.44 5.58 14.25
N ILE A 110 -7.74 6.15 13.27
CA ILE A 110 -8.34 6.91 12.18
C ILE A 110 -8.52 6.03 10.96
N LEU A 111 -7.47 5.29 10.55
CA LEU A 111 -7.49 4.53 9.32
C LEU A 111 -8.56 3.43 9.33
N ARG A 112 -8.80 2.78 10.48
CA ARG A 112 -9.89 1.79 10.63
C ARG A 112 -11.27 2.42 10.34
N LYS A 113 -11.53 3.65 10.81
CA LYS A 113 -12.81 4.34 10.64
C LYS A 113 -13.11 4.80 9.21
N ILE A 114 -12.06 4.95 8.40
CA ILE A 114 -12.18 5.42 7.02
C ILE A 114 -11.82 4.34 5.99
N THR A 115 -11.61 3.10 6.42
CA THR A 115 -11.40 1.95 5.53
C THR A 115 -12.70 1.63 4.82
N ILE A 116 -12.65 1.53 3.49
CA ILE A 116 -13.80 1.25 2.63
C ILE A 116 -13.43 0.27 1.53
N ASP A 117 -14.38 -0.60 1.18
CA ASP A 117 -14.33 -1.35 -0.07
C ASP A 117 -15.06 -0.56 -1.16
N VAL A 118 -14.43 -0.43 -2.33
CA VAL A 118 -14.93 0.35 -3.46
C VAL A 118 -15.06 -0.57 -4.67
N GLN A 119 -16.25 -0.59 -5.26
CA GLN A 119 -16.48 -1.20 -6.57
C GLN A 119 -16.35 -0.13 -7.66
N PHE A 120 -15.43 -0.32 -8.59
CA PHE A 120 -15.22 0.58 -9.71
C PHE A 120 -16.01 0.08 -10.91
N MET A 121 -16.98 0.89 -11.34
CA MET A 121 -17.91 0.52 -12.40
C MET A 121 -17.41 0.99 -13.76
N GLN A 122 -17.57 0.15 -14.79
CA GLN A 122 -17.39 0.51 -16.20
C GLN A 122 -18.52 -0.13 -17.00
N ASN A 123 -19.21 0.66 -17.83
CA ASN A 123 -20.33 0.19 -18.66
C ASN A 123 -21.42 -0.56 -17.87
N GLY A 124 -21.72 -0.11 -16.64
CA GLY A 124 -22.74 -0.72 -15.78
C GLY A 124 -22.31 -2.03 -15.09
N GLN A 125 -21.08 -2.49 -15.26
CA GLN A 125 -20.53 -3.69 -14.61
C GLN A 125 -19.34 -3.34 -13.71
N VAL A 126 -19.08 -4.18 -12.70
CA VAL A 126 -17.92 -4.02 -11.82
C VAL A 126 -16.66 -4.37 -12.61
N ALA A 127 -15.84 -3.37 -12.93
CA ALA A 127 -14.57 -3.56 -13.63
C ALA A 127 -13.48 -4.11 -12.70
N TYR A 128 -13.43 -3.59 -11.47
CA TYR A 128 -12.55 -4.08 -10.40
C TYR A 128 -13.08 -3.63 -9.03
N LYS A 129 -12.65 -4.34 -7.97
CA LYS A 129 -12.91 -3.96 -6.56
C LYS A 129 -11.59 -3.65 -5.88
N GLY A 130 -11.61 -2.80 -4.86
CA GLY A 130 -10.43 -2.58 -4.04
C GLY A 130 -10.74 -2.00 -2.68
N THR A 131 -9.84 -2.25 -1.73
CA THR A 131 -9.90 -1.70 -0.38
C THR A 131 -8.99 -0.48 -0.29
N THR A 132 -9.55 0.62 0.21
CA THR A 132 -8.83 1.89 0.33
C THR A 132 -9.32 2.69 1.54
N PHE A 133 -8.77 3.88 1.71
CA PHE A 133 -9.19 4.83 2.72
C PHE A 133 -9.98 5.97 2.07
N MET A 134 -11.01 6.49 2.74
CA MET A 134 -11.80 7.60 2.23
C MET A 134 -10.92 8.81 1.90
N GLY A 135 -10.94 9.23 0.62
CA GLY A 135 -10.12 10.31 0.08
C GLY A 135 -8.70 9.92 -0.34
N TYR A 136 -8.35 8.63 -0.32
CA TYR A 136 -7.16 8.08 -0.97
C TYR A 136 -7.54 7.47 -2.32
N VAL A 137 -6.85 7.88 -3.39
CA VAL A 137 -7.21 7.50 -4.77
C VAL A 137 -6.47 6.27 -5.29
N GLY A 138 -5.36 5.89 -4.65
CA GLY A 138 -4.62 4.67 -4.95
C GLY A 138 -5.29 3.43 -4.36
N LEU A 139 -4.84 2.25 -4.79
CA LEU A 139 -5.21 0.98 -4.18
C LEU A 139 -3.97 0.23 -3.71
N TRP A 140 -4.01 -0.27 -2.48
CA TRP A 140 -3.01 -1.20 -1.93
C TRP A 140 -3.49 -2.65 -1.96
N THR A 141 -4.79 -2.84 -2.15
CA THR A 141 -5.44 -4.14 -2.25
C THR A 141 -6.57 -4.03 -3.26
N GLY A 142 -6.69 -5.00 -4.15
CA GLY A 142 -7.84 -5.11 -5.01
C GLY A 142 -7.83 -6.35 -5.88
N GLN A 143 -8.96 -6.55 -6.56
CA GLN A 143 -9.17 -7.65 -7.48
C GLN A 143 -9.80 -7.15 -8.78
N SER A 144 -9.34 -7.72 -9.88
CA SER A 144 -10.02 -7.68 -11.17
C SER A 144 -10.75 -9.02 -11.35
N PRO A 145 -12.10 -9.03 -11.35
CA PRO A 145 -12.90 -10.26 -11.39
C PRO A 145 -12.50 -11.18 -12.53
N HIS A 146 -12.33 -12.48 -12.24
CA HIS A 146 -11.95 -13.52 -13.20
C HIS A 146 -10.63 -13.28 -13.94
N LYS A 147 -9.75 -12.42 -13.40
CA LYS A 147 -8.45 -12.11 -13.99
C LYS A 147 -7.32 -12.29 -12.98
N PHE A 148 -7.24 -11.40 -12.00
CA PHE A 148 -6.16 -11.40 -11.00
C PHE A 148 -6.51 -10.56 -9.77
N THR A 149 -5.73 -10.77 -8.71
CA THR A 149 -5.76 -10.05 -7.44
C THR A 149 -4.38 -9.46 -7.17
N ILE A 150 -4.32 -8.28 -6.55
CA ILE A 150 -3.07 -7.59 -6.25
C ILE A 150 -3.10 -7.05 -4.82
N SER A 151 -2.00 -7.26 -4.10
CA SER A 151 -1.66 -6.52 -2.89
C SER A 151 -0.24 -5.92 -3.01
N GLY A 152 -0.01 -4.82 -2.31
CA GLY A 152 1.29 -4.14 -2.29
C GLY A 152 1.81 -3.99 -0.88
N ASP A 153 3.05 -4.43 -0.66
CA ASP A 153 3.72 -4.33 0.63
C ASP A 153 4.94 -3.43 0.52
N GLU A 154 5.19 -2.62 1.56
CA GLU A 154 6.28 -1.66 1.52
C GLU A 154 7.65 -2.33 1.56
N ARG A 155 8.55 -1.82 0.72
CA ARG A 155 9.97 -2.16 0.73
C ARG A 155 10.78 -0.92 1.07
N ASP A 156 11.17 -0.80 2.34
CA ASP A 156 11.95 0.36 2.77
C ASP A 156 13.44 0.18 2.40
N LYS A 157 13.82 0.74 1.25
CA LYS A 157 15.20 0.82 0.77
C LYS A 157 15.51 2.26 0.38
N GLY A 158 16.57 2.81 0.98
CA GLY A 158 17.06 4.16 0.67
C GLY A 158 16.47 5.23 1.58
N ARG A 159 16.85 6.49 1.33
CA ARG A 159 16.39 7.63 2.15
C ARG A 159 15.11 8.23 1.57
N TRP A 160 14.19 8.68 2.41
CA TRP A 160 12.92 9.30 2.00
C TRP A 160 13.06 10.46 1.01
N TRP A 161 14.18 11.20 1.03
CA TRP A 161 14.43 12.31 0.10
C TRP A 161 14.74 11.84 -1.33
N GLU A 162 15.27 10.64 -1.53
CA GLU A 162 15.42 10.06 -2.88
C GLU A 162 14.06 9.76 -3.50
N ASN A 163 13.11 9.28 -2.68
CA ASN A 163 11.70 9.10 -3.07
C ASN A 163 11.06 10.45 -3.44
N ALA A 164 11.36 11.52 -2.69
CA ALA A 164 10.88 12.86 -3.00
C ALA A 164 11.44 13.38 -4.34
N ILE A 165 12.74 13.25 -4.59
CA ILE A 165 13.36 13.64 -5.86
C ILE A 165 12.75 12.87 -7.04
N ALA A 166 12.60 11.54 -6.91
CA ALA A 166 11.98 10.71 -7.94
C ALA A 166 10.51 11.10 -8.20
N ALA A 167 9.75 11.41 -7.14
CA ALA A 167 8.35 11.82 -7.26
C ALA A 167 8.19 13.20 -7.93
N PHE A 168 9.09 14.15 -7.66
CA PHE A 168 8.97 15.53 -8.18
C PHE A 168 9.67 15.77 -9.53
N LEU A 169 10.74 15.03 -9.85
CA LEU A 169 11.52 15.25 -11.08
C LEU A 169 11.31 14.17 -12.15
N SER A 170 10.96 12.93 -11.79
CA SER A 170 10.98 11.80 -12.74
C SER A 170 9.63 11.46 -13.39
N ARG A 171 8.53 12.17 -13.08
CA ARG A 171 7.16 11.82 -13.56
C ARG A 171 6.77 10.35 -13.34
N ASN A 172 7.43 9.65 -12.41
CA ASN A 172 7.18 8.24 -12.12
C ASN A 172 5.85 8.06 -11.38
N VAL A 173 5.27 6.87 -11.49
CA VAL A 173 3.93 6.60 -10.95
C VAL A 173 4.00 6.23 -9.47
N PRO A 174 3.09 6.73 -8.62
CA PRO A 174 2.93 6.23 -7.26
C PRO A 174 2.60 4.73 -7.26
N VAL A 175 3.21 3.98 -6.36
CA VAL A 175 3.11 2.52 -6.30
C VAL A 175 1.68 2.00 -6.20
N SER A 176 0.81 2.67 -5.43
CA SER A 176 -0.62 2.32 -5.29
C SER A 176 -1.48 2.76 -6.47
N TRP A 177 -1.05 3.77 -7.22
CA TRP A 177 -1.72 4.19 -8.45
C TRP A 177 -1.44 3.19 -9.56
N LEU A 178 -0.22 2.64 -9.62
CA LEU A 178 0.11 1.57 -10.55
C LEU A 178 -0.74 0.32 -10.31
N ILE A 179 -1.00 -0.06 -9.05
CA ILE A 179 -1.93 -1.16 -8.72
C ILE A 179 -3.31 -0.87 -9.30
N ARG A 180 -3.87 0.32 -9.02
CA ARG A 180 -5.20 0.71 -9.52
C ARG A 180 -5.26 0.74 -11.06
N ASP A 181 -4.25 1.31 -11.71
CA ASP A 181 -4.15 1.34 -13.18
C ASP A 181 -4.06 -0.08 -13.76
N THR A 182 -3.33 -0.97 -13.10
CA THR A 182 -3.21 -2.39 -13.49
C THR A 182 -4.55 -3.10 -13.36
N LEU A 183 -5.24 -3.00 -12.22
CA LEU A 183 -6.58 -3.56 -12.01
C LEU A 183 -7.58 -3.09 -13.06
N SER A 184 -7.44 -1.83 -13.50
CA SER A 184 -8.32 -1.23 -14.50
C SER A 184 -8.01 -1.61 -15.95
N LYS A 185 -6.74 -1.86 -16.30
CA LYS A 185 -6.29 -1.94 -17.71
C LYS A 185 -5.67 -3.26 -18.13
N ALA A 186 -5.11 -4.05 -17.20
CA ALA A 186 -4.48 -5.31 -17.58
C ALA A 186 -5.53 -6.35 -18.00
N ALA A 187 -5.24 -7.10 -19.06
CA ALA A 187 -6.16 -8.07 -19.62
C ALA A 187 -6.27 -9.32 -18.73
N ASP A 188 -5.14 -9.77 -18.20
CA ASP A 188 -4.97 -11.04 -17.47
C ASP A 188 -3.81 -10.96 -16.46
N PHE A 189 -3.55 -12.08 -15.77
CA PHE A 189 -2.47 -12.21 -14.79
C PHE A 189 -1.10 -11.87 -15.37
N GLN A 190 -0.76 -12.35 -16.57
CA GLN A 190 0.56 -12.18 -17.17
C GLN A 190 0.80 -10.72 -17.56
N ALA A 191 -0.20 -10.08 -18.17
CA ALA A 191 -0.18 -8.65 -18.47
C ALA A 191 -0.05 -7.81 -17.19
N ALA A 192 -0.72 -8.21 -16.11
CA ALA A 192 -0.60 -7.55 -14.81
C ALA A 192 0.82 -7.66 -14.24
N VAL A 193 1.40 -8.86 -14.24
CA VAL A 193 2.77 -9.12 -13.76
C VAL A 193 3.79 -8.31 -14.58
N LEU A 194 3.70 -8.33 -15.91
CA LEU A 194 4.60 -7.57 -16.78
C LEU A 194 4.50 -6.05 -16.53
N LYS A 195 3.27 -5.53 -16.43
CA LYS A 195 3.03 -4.11 -16.15
C LYS A 195 3.59 -3.71 -14.78
N LEU A 196 3.34 -4.53 -13.75
CA LEU A 196 3.83 -4.32 -12.38
C LEU A 196 5.33 -4.55 -12.24
N ALA A 197 5.98 -5.31 -13.12
CA ALA A 197 7.42 -5.51 -13.11
C ALA A 197 8.17 -4.35 -13.82
N ALA A 198 7.65 -3.91 -14.96
CA ALA A 198 8.38 -3.01 -15.87
C ALA A 198 8.10 -1.52 -15.64
N THR A 199 6.92 -1.13 -15.13
CA THR A 199 6.55 0.29 -15.05
C THR A 199 7.42 1.03 -14.00
N PRO A 200 8.06 2.16 -14.33
CA PRO A 200 8.80 2.96 -13.37
C PRO A 200 7.93 3.52 -12.24
N ILE A 201 8.42 3.40 -10.99
CA ILE A 201 7.72 3.80 -9.77
C ILE A 201 8.56 4.75 -8.92
N ILE A 202 7.93 5.49 -8.01
CA ILE A 202 8.60 6.49 -7.16
C ILE A 202 9.33 5.89 -5.95
N ALA A 203 8.93 4.70 -5.51
CA ALA A 203 9.45 4.03 -4.33
C ALA A 203 9.48 2.51 -4.56
N ASP A 204 10.36 1.83 -3.84
CA ASP A 204 10.47 0.37 -3.87
C ASP A 204 9.24 -0.26 -3.18
N VAL A 205 8.86 -1.46 -3.64
CA VAL A 205 7.63 -2.13 -3.19
C VAL A 205 7.72 -3.63 -3.47
N TYR A 206 6.95 -4.44 -2.77
CA TYR A 206 6.64 -5.81 -3.18
C TYR A 206 5.23 -5.84 -3.76
N TYR A 207 5.06 -6.34 -4.98
CA TYR A 207 3.75 -6.62 -5.53
C TYR A 207 3.48 -8.11 -5.46
N ILE A 208 2.44 -8.50 -4.74
CA ILE A 208 1.98 -9.88 -4.69
C ILE A 208 0.79 -9.96 -5.63
N VAL A 209 0.83 -10.91 -6.56
CA VAL A 209 -0.19 -11.06 -7.61
C VAL A 209 -0.65 -12.51 -7.64
N ALA A 210 -1.95 -12.72 -7.75
CA ALA A 210 -2.53 -14.06 -7.90
C ALA A 210 -3.58 -14.06 -9.01
N GLY A 211 -3.49 -15.00 -9.95
CA GLY A 211 -4.39 -15.17 -11.08
C GLY A 211 -5.56 -16.10 -10.78
N THR A 212 -6.03 -16.78 -11.82
CA THR A 212 -7.18 -17.71 -11.75
C THR A 212 -6.80 -19.16 -11.96
N SER A 213 -5.66 -19.41 -12.60
CA SER A 213 -5.21 -20.74 -12.98
C SER A 213 -4.08 -21.27 -12.08
N PRO A 214 -3.85 -22.59 -12.06
CA PRO A 214 -2.73 -23.17 -11.31
C PRO A 214 -1.40 -22.51 -11.69
N LYS A 215 -0.54 -22.31 -10.70
CA LYS A 215 0.77 -21.66 -10.75
C LYS A 215 0.73 -20.14 -10.98
N GLU A 216 -0.45 -19.54 -11.17
CA GLU A 216 -0.59 -18.09 -11.28
C GLU A 216 -0.54 -17.40 -9.92
N GLY A 217 0.63 -17.43 -9.27
CA GLY A 217 0.90 -16.65 -8.07
C GLY A 217 2.35 -16.22 -8.06
N VAL A 218 2.62 -14.96 -7.72
CA VAL A 218 3.99 -14.41 -7.76
C VAL A 218 4.18 -13.27 -6.79
N VAL A 219 5.37 -13.18 -6.20
CA VAL A 219 5.86 -12.00 -5.48
C VAL A 219 6.89 -11.30 -6.37
N ILE A 220 6.64 -10.04 -6.70
CA ILE A 220 7.53 -9.20 -7.51
C ILE A 220 8.24 -8.23 -6.56
N THR A 221 9.53 -8.43 -6.36
CA THR A 221 10.35 -7.47 -5.59
C THR A 221 10.76 -6.33 -6.52
N ARG A 222 10.32 -5.10 -6.24
CA ARG A 222 10.53 -3.95 -7.12
C ARG A 222 11.53 -2.95 -6.57
N ASN A 223 12.43 -2.55 -7.46
CA ASN A 223 13.12 -1.27 -7.40
C ASN A 223 12.35 -0.22 -8.23
N ARG A 224 12.67 1.07 -8.02
CA ARG A 224 12.12 2.19 -8.82
C ARG A 224 12.14 1.99 -10.34
N ARG A 225 13.19 1.35 -10.89
CA ARG A 225 13.40 1.20 -12.34
C ARG A 225 13.00 -0.17 -12.92
N GLY A 226 12.72 -1.16 -12.09
CA GLY A 226 12.44 -2.52 -12.58
C GLY A 226 12.38 -3.55 -11.45
N PRO A 227 12.23 -4.84 -11.78
CA PRO A 227 12.21 -5.91 -10.79
C PRO A 227 13.64 -6.18 -10.30
N ALA A 228 13.79 -6.31 -8.98
CA ALA A 228 14.97 -6.90 -8.36
C ALA A 228 14.90 -8.43 -8.39
N ASP A 229 13.68 -8.98 -8.26
CA ASP A 229 13.42 -10.41 -8.28
C ASP A 229 11.94 -10.69 -8.62
N ILE A 230 11.67 -11.88 -9.17
CA ILE A 230 10.33 -12.40 -9.46
C ILE A 230 10.25 -13.82 -8.88
N TRP A 231 9.40 -14.00 -7.88
CA TRP A 231 9.30 -15.23 -7.09
C TRP A 231 7.94 -15.92 -7.30
N PRO A 232 7.80 -16.80 -8.31
CA PRO A 232 6.53 -17.45 -8.65
C PRO A 232 6.20 -18.59 -7.70
N LEU A 233 4.95 -19.06 -7.69
CA LEU A 233 4.57 -20.33 -7.08
C LEU A 233 5.20 -21.49 -7.86
N GLU A 234 5.68 -22.50 -7.13
CA GLU A 234 6.22 -23.73 -7.72
C GLU A 234 5.64 -24.96 -6.98
N PRO A 235 4.33 -25.23 -7.11
CA PRO A 235 3.66 -26.29 -6.35
C PRO A 235 4.27 -27.67 -6.58
N THR A 236 4.79 -27.93 -7.79
CA THR A 236 5.46 -29.18 -8.16
C THR A 236 6.80 -29.38 -7.44
N ALA A 237 7.42 -28.30 -6.96
CA ALA A 237 8.61 -28.33 -6.12
C ALA A 237 8.29 -28.21 -4.62
N GLY A 238 7.02 -28.34 -4.23
CA GLY A 238 6.56 -28.20 -2.86
C GLY A 238 6.35 -26.75 -2.41
N ALA A 239 6.64 -25.75 -3.25
CA ALA A 239 6.43 -24.34 -2.95
C ALA A 239 5.02 -23.87 -3.40
N TRP A 240 3.99 -24.40 -2.75
CA TRP A 240 2.59 -24.14 -3.04
C TRP A 240 2.04 -22.84 -2.42
N PHE A 241 2.86 -22.12 -1.65
CA PHE A 241 2.55 -20.77 -1.17
C PHE A 241 3.79 -19.87 -1.15
N ARG A 242 3.58 -18.54 -1.19
CA ARG A 242 4.58 -17.51 -0.91
C ARG A 242 4.05 -16.58 0.18
N VAL A 243 4.95 -16.18 1.08
CA VAL A 243 4.68 -15.20 2.14
C VAL A 243 5.64 -14.04 1.97
N GLU A 244 5.10 -12.86 1.74
CA GLU A 244 5.85 -11.62 1.74
C GLU A 244 5.44 -10.75 2.92
N THR A 245 6.40 -10.06 3.53
CA THR A 245 6.15 -9.04 4.54
C THR A 245 6.76 -7.73 4.06
N ASN A 246 7.94 -7.34 4.55
CA ASN A 246 8.58 -6.07 4.19
C ASN A 246 10.08 -6.22 3.91
N TYR A 247 10.59 -7.44 3.80
CA TYR A 247 12.03 -7.72 3.66
C TYR A 247 12.27 -8.58 2.43
N ASP A 248 13.47 -8.51 1.84
CA ASP A 248 13.75 -9.34 0.68
C ASP A 248 13.68 -10.83 1.07
N HIS A 249 13.02 -11.68 0.28
CA HIS A 249 12.78 -13.09 0.66
C HIS A 249 14.06 -13.93 0.78
N TRP A 250 15.10 -13.56 0.05
CA TRP A 250 16.44 -14.17 0.11
C TRP A 250 17.32 -13.64 1.25
N THR A 251 16.78 -12.78 2.11
CA THR A 251 17.50 -12.21 3.26
C THR A 251 16.89 -12.65 4.57
N THR A 252 17.70 -12.70 5.63
CA THR A 252 17.21 -12.94 6.99
C THR A 252 16.42 -11.72 7.46
N PRO A 253 15.13 -11.88 7.86
CA PRO A 253 14.38 -10.79 8.47
C PRO A 253 15.07 -10.26 9.74
N PRO A 254 14.86 -9.00 10.13
CA PRO A 254 15.39 -8.47 11.37
C PRO A 254 14.94 -9.31 12.59
N PRO A 255 15.79 -9.48 13.62
CA PRO A 255 15.52 -10.35 14.76
C PRO A 255 14.36 -9.86 15.65
N PHE A 256 13.78 -8.68 15.39
CA PHE A 256 12.62 -8.16 16.10
C PHE A 256 11.31 -8.35 15.33
N ASP A 257 11.35 -8.80 14.08
CA ASP A 257 10.17 -8.97 13.22
C ASP A 257 10.10 -10.39 12.64
N HIS A 258 9.38 -11.27 13.34
CA HIS A 258 9.25 -12.68 13.01
C HIS A 258 7.98 -13.01 12.20
N ARG A 259 7.29 -12.02 11.63
CA ARG A 259 5.98 -12.21 10.98
C ARG A 259 6.02 -13.26 9.86
N ARG A 260 7.04 -13.22 8.99
CA ARG A 260 7.20 -14.21 7.90
C ARG A 260 7.32 -15.63 8.45
N MET A 261 8.21 -15.87 9.40
CA MET A 261 8.42 -17.19 10.01
C MET A 261 7.16 -17.71 10.69
N PHE A 262 6.47 -16.85 11.45
CA PHE A 262 5.24 -17.20 12.13
C PHE A 262 4.15 -17.62 11.15
N VAL A 263 3.93 -16.82 10.10
CA VAL A 263 2.90 -17.09 9.08
C VAL A 263 3.23 -18.34 8.29
N SER A 264 4.49 -18.51 7.85
CA SER A 264 4.93 -19.73 7.15
C SER A 264 4.70 -20.97 8.00
N ALA A 265 5.14 -20.98 9.26
CA ALA A 265 4.93 -22.11 10.16
C ALA A 265 3.44 -22.39 10.41
N LYS A 266 2.60 -21.36 10.45
CA LYS A 266 1.15 -21.52 10.59
C LYS A 266 0.54 -22.17 9.35
N ILE A 267 0.92 -21.73 8.16
CA ILE A 267 0.47 -22.32 6.89
C ILE A 267 0.91 -23.79 6.81
N ASP A 268 2.15 -24.10 7.15
CA ASP A 268 2.67 -25.47 7.16
C ASP A 268 1.91 -26.36 8.16
N SER A 269 1.62 -25.84 9.37
CA SER A 269 0.84 -26.58 10.37
C SER A 269 -0.59 -26.89 9.90
N ILE A 270 -1.21 -25.95 9.18
CA ILE A 270 -2.54 -26.11 8.59
C ILE A 270 -2.50 -27.15 7.48
N ALA A 271 -1.47 -27.12 6.63
CA ALA A 271 -1.31 -28.11 5.59
C ALA A 271 -1.17 -29.52 6.17
N LEU A 272 -0.34 -29.71 7.20
CA LEU A 272 -0.12 -31.00 7.86
C LEU A 272 -1.38 -31.55 8.54
N LEU A 273 -2.19 -30.70 9.15
CA LEU A 273 -3.43 -31.10 9.84
C LEU A 273 -4.54 -31.50 8.84
N LEU A 274 -4.48 -31.01 7.60
CA LEU A 274 -5.60 -31.04 6.66
C LEU A 274 -5.37 -31.90 5.41
N LEU A 275 -4.26 -32.65 5.36
CA LEU A 275 -3.98 -33.68 4.35
C LEU A 275 -5.12 -34.71 4.11
N PRO A 276 -6.04 -35.03 5.05
CA PRO A 276 -7.11 -35.99 4.77
C PRO A 276 -8.44 -35.41 4.28
N VAL A 277 -8.69 -34.09 4.28
CA VAL A 277 -10.07 -33.58 4.12
C VAL A 277 -10.23 -32.52 3.03
N SER A 278 -11.01 -32.85 1.99
CA SER A 278 -11.19 -32.04 0.79
C SER A 278 -12.02 -30.75 0.96
N SER A 279 -11.60 -29.71 0.22
CA SER A 279 -12.34 -28.48 -0.18
C SER A 279 -12.78 -27.41 0.83
N TRP A 280 -13.09 -27.70 2.09
CA TRP A 280 -13.56 -26.67 3.04
C TRP A 280 -12.42 -25.90 3.73
N ILE A 281 -11.17 -26.32 3.50
CA ILE A 281 -9.94 -25.81 4.11
C ILE A 281 -9.73 -24.32 3.83
N TRP A 282 -10.02 -23.86 2.61
CA TRP A 282 -9.81 -22.46 2.26
C TRP A 282 -10.98 -21.56 2.65
N ASP A 283 -12.21 -22.07 2.77
CA ASP A 283 -13.22 -21.32 3.52
C ASP A 283 -12.77 -21.17 4.98
N GLY A 284 -12.03 -22.14 5.53
CA GLY A 284 -11.26 -22.05 6.79
C GLY A 284 -10.14 -21.01 6.77
N ILE A 285 -9.25 -20.97 5.76
CA ILE A 285 -8.14 -19.99 5.66
C ILE A 285 -8.65 -18.56 5.34
N LEU A 286 -9.72 -18.44 4.54
CA LEU A 286 -10.44 -17.20 4.24
C LEU A 286 -11.29 -16.74 5.44
N SER A 287 -11.83 -17.65 6.26
CA SER A 287 -12.55 -17.32 7.51
C SER A 287 -11.62 -17.12 8.70
N THR A 288 -10.46 -17.77 8.71
CA THR A 288 -9.42 -17.60 9.73
C THR A 288 -8.48 -16.49 9.32
N GLN A 289 -8.99 -15.26 9.47
CA GLN A 289 -8.15 -14.07 9.62
C GLN A 289 -7.07 -14.27 10.70
N TYR A 290 -7.21 -15.29 11.56
CA TYR A 290 -6.21 -15.82 12.47
C TYR A 290 -4.87 -16.25 11.83
N ILE A 291 -4.79 -16.62 10.55
CA ILE A 291 -3.47 -16.90 9.92
C ILE A 291 -2.64 -15.62 9.83
N PHE A 292 -3.33 -14.49 9.68
CA PHE A 292 -2.74 -13.18 9.74
C PHE A 292 -2.66 -12.62 11.17
N PHE A 293 -3.11 -13.36 12.20
CA PHE A 293 -2.89 -13.02 13.60
C PHE A 293 -1.47 -13.38 14.00
N SER A 294 -0.54 -12.51 13.65
CA SER A 294 0.76 -12.50 14.30
C SER A 294 0.66 -11.70 15.60
N PRO A 295 1.11 -12.23 16.76
CA PRO A 295 1.19 -11.44 17.99
C PRO A 295 2.07 -10.18 17.84
N PHE A 296 2.87 -10.12 16.78
CA PHE A 296 3.75 -9.02 16.43
C PHE A 296 3.09 -7.90 15.61
N SER A 297 1.90 -8.12 15.02
CA SER A 297 1.19 -7.14 14.16
C SER A 297 -0.08 -6.53 14.78
N LEU A 298 -0.60 -7.10 15.87
CA LEU A 298 -1.96 -6.85 16.37
C LEU A 298 -2.32 -5.36 16.54
N SER A 299 -1.42 -4.56 17.11
CA SER A 299 -1.71 -3.14 17.39
C SER A 299 -1.77 -2.27 16.13
N TYR A 300 -1.06 -2.66 15.07
CA TYR A 300 -0.94 -1.88 13.84
C TYR A 300 -1.87 -2.34 12.72
N THR A 301 -2.38 -3.57 12.78
CA THR A 301 -3.28 -4.08 11.73
C THR A 301 -4.55 -3.25 11.63
N ILE A 302 -4.80 -2.72 10.43
CA ILE A 302 -5.96 -1.90 10.11
C ILE A 302 -7.08 -2.78 9.57
N TYR A 303 -6.75 -3.61 8.58
CA TYR A 303 -7.68 -4.52 7.97
C TYR A 303 -6.97 -5.78 7.45
N THR A 304 -7.75 -6.84 7.35
CA THR A 304 -7.39 -8.09 6.68
C THR A 304 -8.30 -8.24 5.47
N THR A 305 -7.72 -8.47 4.29
CA THR A 305 -8.47 -8.76 3.08
C THR A 305 -8.13 -10.15 2.60
N VAL A 306 -9.14 -10.91 2.21
CA VAL A 306 -9.00 -12.20 1.56
C VAL A 306 -9.77 -12.20 0.25
N MET A 307 -9.19 -12.80 -0.79
CA MET A 307 -9.70 -12.71 -2.15
C MET A 307 -9.21 -13.88 -3.03
N SER A 308 -9.98 -14.17 -4.07
CA SER A 308 -9.61 -15.09 -5.14
C SER A 308 -10.20 -14.58 -6.44
N ALA A 309 -9.37 -14.39 -7.47
CA ALA A 309 -9.83 -13.86 -8.74
C ALA A 309 -10.87 -14.79 -9.41
N ALA A 310 -10.77 -16.10 -9.18
CA ALA A 310 -11.71 -17.09 -9.71
C ALA A 310 -13.09 -17.04 -9.03
N ALA A 311 -13.16 -16.54 -7.79
CA ALA A 311 -14.39 -16.40 -7.01
C ALA A 311 -14.56 -14.95 -6.51
N PRO A 312 -14.81 -13.97 -7.41
CA PRO A 312 -14.77 -12.55 -7.09
C PRO A 312 -15.86 -12.09 -6.10
N ASP A 313 -16.90 -12.88 -5.89
CA ASP A 313 -17.93 -12.61 -4.89
C ASP A 313 -17.48 -12.93 -3.46
N LYS A 314 -16.40 -13.71 -3.31
CA LYS A 314 -15.77 -14.02 -2.01
C LYS A 314 -14.76 -12.96 -1.55
N TYR A 315 -14.63 -11.84 -2.26
CA TYR A 315 -13.78 -10.73 -1.80
C TYR A 315 -14.33 -10.19 -0.48
N MET A 316 -13.51 -10.24 0.56
CA MET A 316 -13.91 -9.83 1.90
C MET A 316 -12.77 -9.07 2.57
N THR A 317 -13.08 -7.87 3.03
CA THR A 317 -12.22 -7.11 3.94
C THR A 317 -12.89 -7.00 5.30
N GLN A 318 -12.15 -7.33 6.34
CA GLN A 318 -12.56 -7.05 7.71
C GLN A 318 -11.60 -6.06 8.35
N ILE A 319 -12.14 -4.96 8.85
CA ILE A 319 -11.41 -4.02 9.70
C ILE A 319 -11.06 -4.74 11.00
N ARG A 320 -9.79 -4.67 11.41
CA ARG A 320 -9.30 -5.33 12.62
C ARG A 320 -9.31 -4.34 13.78
N THR A 321 -10.04 -4.69 14.84
CA THR A 321 -10.06 -3.97 16.11
C THR A 321 -9.12 -4.64 17.11
N LEU A 322 -8.69 -3.87 18.11
CA LEU A 322 -7.86 -4.33 19.22
C LEU A 322 -8.65 -5.04 20.33
N GLU A 323 -9.97 -5.12 20.18
CA GLU A 323 -10.92 -5.72 21.13
C GLU A 323 -11.16 -7.21 20.85
#